data_AF-D3F1R1-F1
#
_entry.id   AF-D3F1R1-F1
#
_cell.length_a   1.000
_cell.length_b   1.000
_cell.length_c   1.000
_cell.angle_alpha   90.00
_cell.angle_beta   90.00
_cell.angle_gamma   90.00
#
_symmetry.space_group_name_H-M   'P 1'
#
loop_
_entity.id
_entity.type
_entity.pdbx_description
1 polymer ?
#
loop_
_entity_poly.entity_id
_entity_poly.type
_entity_poly.pdbx_seq_one_letter_code
_entity_poly.pdbx_strand_id
1 'polypeptide(L)' 'MSTDGLFHQGQRVWVHGPDGAQREAIYVGGGENATFFGGPPLAYIVFPDTREGFEIELDRITPRD' A
#
# COMPACT_ATOMS: atom_id res chain seq x y z
N MET A 1 12.30 0.35 10.32
CA MET A 1 11.79 1.62 9.77
C MET A 1 10.29 1.53 9.79
N SER A 2 9.62 2.37 10.57
CA SER A 2 8.15 2.43 10.58
C SER A 2 7.66 2.96 9.23
N THR A 3 6.62 2.33 8.68
CA THR A 3 6.00 2.70 7.39
C THR A 3 5.46 4.13 7.39
N ASP A 4 5.22 4.68 8.59
CA ASP A 4 4.74 6.04 8.88
C ASP A 4 5.56 7.16 8.21
N GLY A 5 6.83 6.91 7.85
CA GLY A 5 7.67 7.91 7.18
C GLY A 5 7.52 7.99 5.64
N LEU A 6 6.91 6.99 4.99
CA LEU A 6 6.88 6.89 3.52
C LEU A 6 5.54 7.33 2.93
N PHE A 7 4.44 7.07 3.63
CA PHE A 7 3.09 7.39 3.18
C PHE A 7 2.23 7.88 4.35
N HIS A 8 1.25 8.72 4.06
CA HIS A 8 0.26 9.21 5.03
C HIS A 8 -1.15 8.74 4.68
N GLN A 9 -1.98 8.48 5.69
CA GLN A 9 -3.36 8.02 5.47
C GLN A 9 -4.13 8.98 4.56
N GLY A 10 -4.84 8.44 3.57
CA GLY A 10 -5.56 9.20 2.56
C GLY A 10 -4.71 9.57 1.33
N GLN A 11 -3.40 9.33 1.36
CA GLN A 11 -2.53 9.58 0.21
C GLN A 11 -2.94 8.74 -0.99
N ARG A 12 -2.99 9.38 -2.15
CA ARG A 12 -3.18 8.72 -3.44
C ARG A 12 -1.91 7.98 -3.82
N VAL A 13 -2.05 6.73 -4.26
CA VAL A 13 -0.92 5.87 -4.67
C VAL A 13 -1.23 5.12 -5.97
N TRP A 14 -0.18 4.70 -6.65
CA TRP A 14 -0.22 3.68 -7.68
C TRP A 14 0.11 2.33 -7.05
N VAL A 15 -0.68 1.29 -7.38
CA VAL A 15 -0.40 -0.11 -7.07
C VAL A 15 0.16 -0.80 -8.31
N HIS A 16 1.35 -1.38 -8.21
CA HIS A 16 2.02 -2.09 -9.30
C HIS A 16 1.61 -3.56 -9.33
N GLY A 17 0.89 -3.95 -10.37
CA GLY A 17 0.48 -5.32 -10.70
C GLY A 17 1.67 -6.19 -11.14
N PRO A 18 1.52 -7.53 -11.11
CA PRO A 18 2.60 -8.46 -11.47
C PRO A 18 2.94 -8.44 -12.97
N ASP A 19 2.04 -7.89 -13.79
CA ASP A 19 2.14 -7.72 -15.24
C ASP A 19 2.66 -6.34 -15.66
N GLY A 20 3.08 -5.51 -14.69
CA GLY A 20 3.48 -4.13 -14.93
C GLY A 20 2.31 -3.15 -15.09
N ALA A 21 1.05 -3.62 -14.94
CA ALA A 21 -0.10 -2.73 -14.89
C ALA A 21 -0.07 -1.89 -13.61
N GLN A 22 -0.62 -0.68 -13.67
CA GLN A 22 -0.79 0.19 -12.51
C GLN A 22 -2.27 0.41 -12.24
N ARG A 23 -2.65 0.34 -10.97
CA ARG A 23 -4.02 0.64 -10.53
C ARG A 23 -4.02 1.73 -9.47
N GLU A 24 -4.98 2.64 -9.57
CA GLU A 24 -5.16 3.73 -8.60
C GLU A 24 -5.66 3.20 -7.26
N ALA A 25 -5.04 3.63 -6.16
CA ALA A 25 -5.53 3.32 -4.82
C ALA A 25 -5.34 4.49 -3.84
N ILE A 26 -5.89 4.33 -2.65
CA ILE A 26 -5.71 5.21 -1.50
C ILE A 26 -5.01 4.42 -0.39
N TYR A 27 -3.91 4.95 0.14
CA TYR A 27 -3.22 4.38 1.30
C TYR A 27 -4.01 4.62 2.58
N VAL A 28 -4.17 3.57 3.39
CA VAL A 28 -4.95 3.62 4.64
C VAL A 28 -4.05 3.44 5.87
N GLY A 29 -2.95 2.70 5.77
CA GLY A 29 -2.02 2.50 6.89
C GLY A 29 -1.00 1.39 6.61
N GLY A 30 -0.06 1.22 7.53
CA GLY A 30 0.96 0.17 7.46
C GLY A 30 0.54 -1.10 8.19
N GLY A 31 0.90 -2.27 7.65
CA GLY A 31 0.78 -3.57 8.32
C GLY A 31 1.98 -3.85 9.21
N GLU A 32 2.12 -3.11 10.32
CA GLU A 32 3.32 -3.13 11.17
C GLU A 32 3.63 -4.52 11.77
N ASN A 33 2.60 -5.36 11.95
CA ASN A 33 2.73 -6.70 12.50
C ASN A 33 3.50 -7.67 11.57
N ALA A 34 3.47 -7.48 10.25
CA ALA A 34 4.10 -8.42 9.32
C ALA A 34 5.63 -8.51 9.53
N THR A 35 6.26 -7.36 9.75
CA THR A 35 7.71 -7.26 10.00
C THR A 35 8.12 -7.96 11.29
N PHE A 36 7.25 -7.99 12.31
CA PHE A 36 7.53 -8.66 13.58
C PHE A 36 7.66 -10.18 13.42
N PHE A 37 6.91 -10.78 12.49
CA PHE A 37 6.99 -12.21 12.17
C PHE A 37 8.00 -12.52 11.05
N GLY A 38 8.84 -11.56 10.66
CA GLY A 38 9.85 -11.72 9.60
C GLY A 38 9.30 -11.64 8.18
N GLY A 39 8.06 -11.20 8.00
CA GLY A 39 7.47 -10.90 6.68
C GLY A 39 7.91 -9.54 6.14
N PRO A 40 7.62 -9.25 4.85
CA PRO A 40 7.89 -7.95 4.26
C PRO A 40 7.02 -6.85 4.92
N PRO A 41 7.42 -5.57 4.85
CA PRO A 41 6.54 -4.47 5.21
C PRO A 41 5.29 -4.45 4.34
N LEU A 42 4.12 -4.36 4.98
CA LEU A 42 2.83 -4.34 4.29
C LEU A 42 2.16 -2.96 4.39
N ALA A 43 1.22 -2.71 3.48
CA ALA A 43 0.34 -1.56 3.42
C ALA A 43 -1.10 -2.00 3.22
N TYR A 44 -2.02 -1.29 3.86
CA TYR A 44 -3.45 -1.36 3.60
C TYR A 44 -3.83 -0.29 2.60
N ILE A 45 -4.51 -0.70 1.53
CA ILE A 45 -4.98 0.18 0.45
C ILE A 45 -6.45 -0.06 0.15
N VAL A 46 -7.11 0.95 -0.41
CA VAL A 46 -8.46 0.84 -0.96
C VAL A 46 -8.46 1.24 -2.43
N PHE A 47 -9.06 0.40 -3.27
CA PHE A 47 -9.34 0.74 -4.67
C PHE A 47 -10.62 1.59 -4.73
N PRO A 48 -10.55 2.87 -5.16
CA PRO A 48 -11.67 3.80 -5.04
C PRO A 48 -12.84 3.49 -5.98
N ASP A 49 -12.59 2.79 -7.08
CA ASP A 49 -13.58 2.34 -8.05
C ASP A 49 -14.47 1.23 -7.50
N THR A 50 -13.90 0.25 -6.78
CA THR A 50 -14.65 -0.90 -6.23
C THR A 50 -14.95 -0.78 -4.74
N ARG A 51 -14.28 0.15 -4.03
CA ARG A 51 -14.30 0.30 -2.56
C ARG A 51 -13.78 -0.93 -1.80
N GLU A 52 -13.00 -1.76 -2.47
CA GLU A 52 -12.41 -2.96 -1.88
C GLU A 52 -11.07 -2.62 -1.22
N GLY A 53 -10.86 -3.17 -0.02
CA GLY A 53 -9.62 -3.04 0.74
C GLY A 53 -8.70 -4.25 0.54
N PHE A 54 -7.40 -4.00 0.44
CA PHE A 54 -6.38 -5.03 0.28
C PHE A 54 -5.16 -4.75 1.16
N GLU A 55 -4.50 -5.83 1.57
CA GLU A 55 -3.15 -5.80 2.13
C GLU A 55 -2.16 -6.15 1.01
N ILE A 56 -1.12 -5.33 0.85
CA ILE A 56 -0.10 -5.50 -0.18
C ILE A 56 1.29 -5.16 0.35
N GLU A 57 2.33 -5.72 -0.23
CA GLU A 57 3.71 -5.33 0.05
C GLU A 57 3.95 -3.84 -0.26
N LEU A 58 4.62 -3.15 0.65
CA LEU A 58 4.87 -1.72 0.56
C LEU A 58 5.69 -1.34 -0.68
N ASP A 59 6.58 -2.22 -1.14
CA ASP A 59 7.39 -2.01 -2.35
C ASP A 59 6.55 -1.97 -3.64
N ARG A 60 5.31 -2.49 -3.58
CA ARG A 60 4.39 -2.48 -4.73
C ARG A 60 3.57 -1.21 -4.86
N ILE A 61 3.84 -0.19 -4.03
CA ILE A 61 3.15 1.09 -4.13
C ILE A 61 4.11 2.27 -4.31
N THR A 62 3.69 3.25 -5.09
CA THR A 62 4.40 4.54 -5.24
C THR A 62 3.43 5.71 -5.07
N PRO A 63 3.90 6.89 -4.63
CA PRO A 63 3.06 8.09 -4.57
C PRO A 63 2.39 8.40 -5.92
N ARG A 64 1.15 8.88 -5.87
CA ARG A 64 0.41 9.42 -7.01
C ARG A 64 0.03 10.86 -6.67
N ASP A 65 0.45 11.80 -7.53
CA ASP A 65 0.03 13.22 -7.50
C ASP A 65 -1.50 13.36 -7.39
#